data_AF-A0A3D5L0B2-F1
#
_entry.id   AF-A0A3D5L0B2-F1
#
_cell.length_a   1.000
_cell.length_b   1.000
_cell.length_c   1.000
_cell.angle_alpha   90.00
_cell.angle_beta   90.00
_cell.angle_gamma   90.00
#
_symmetry.space_group_name_H-M   'P 1'
#
loop_
_entity.id
_entity.type
_entity.pdbx_description
1 polymer ?
#
loop_
_entity_poly.entity_id
_entity_poly.type
_entity_poly.pdbx_seq_one_letter_code
_entity_poly.pdbx_strand_id
1 'polypeptide(L)'
;MIVQEEVTIRPQGPGFHLITPEVLKAVPKLPEKGIMNVFCKNTSTGLAILDSEKTEVLKVVYGAIGKMLPTMVGSFYIPSIIESVITGVTLTIPITDGRLDMSEYQDIFIAEYHKTRYLKTIVVTVYSEDSTDNTEKAQENCKTNIVSLWKRLKDYLLRPRDILPTGQVQLA
;
A
#
# COMPACT_ATOMS: atom_id res chain seq x y z
N MET A 1 -16.67 -6.36 -0.01
CA MET A 1 -15.91 -7.42 0.70
C MET A 1 -14.51 -6.95 1.09
N ILE A 2 -14.03 -7.37 2.26
CA ILE A 2 -12.60 -7.32 2.62
C ILE A 2 -12.16 -8.73 3.00
N VAL A 3 -11.09 -9.23 2.38
CA VAL A 3 -10.43 -10.49 2.74
C VAL A 3 -9.01 -10.17 3.18
N GLN A 4 -8.57 -10.69 4.32
CA GLN A 4 -7.24 -10.43 4.84
C GLN A 4 -6.61 -11.71 5.38
N GLU A 5 -5.43 -12.04 4.86
CA GLU A 5 -4.71 -13.26 5.20
C GLU A 5 -3.25 -12.98 5.48
N GLU A 6 -2.61 -13.85 6.27
CA GLU A 6 -1.18 -13.77 6.56
C GLU A 6 -0.42 -14.92 5.91
N VAL A 7 0.70 -14.60 5.28
CA VAL A 7 1.63 -15.58 4.72
C VAL A 7 3.01 -15.41 5.32
N THR A 8 3.65 -16.53 5.66
CA THR A 8 5.03 -16.55 6.15
C THR A 8 5.98 -16.88 5.02
N ILE A 9 6.90 -15.97 4.73
CA ILE A 9 7.96 -16.14 3.73
C ILE A 9 9.23 -16.64 4.42
N ARG A 10 9.83 -17.67 3.83
CA ARG A 10 11.11 -18.21 4.30
C ARG A 10 12.26 -17.27 3.94
N PRO A 11 13.25 -17.09 4.82
CA PRO A 11 14.35 -16.19 4.53
C PRO A 11 15.30 -16.76 3.47
N GLN A 12 15.52 -15.99 2.40
CA GLN A 12 16.34 -16.43 1.27
C GLN A 12 17.75 -15.81 1.25
N GLY A 13 18.04 -14.87 2.14
CA GLY A 13 19.31 -14.13 2.23
C GLY A 13 19.25 -12.80 1.49
N PRO A 14 20.35 -12.03 1.42
CA PRO A 14 20.34 -10.71 0.79
C PRO A 14 19.97 -10.75 -0.69
N GLY A 15 19.06 -9.87 -1.14
CA GLY A 15 18.61 -9.77 -2.52
C GLY A 15 17.10 -9.60 -2.67
N PHE A 16 16.65 -9.50 -3.92
CA PHE A 16 15.23 -9.59 -4.27
C PHE A 16 14.83 -11.04 -4.49
N HIS A 17 13.71 -11.46 -3.89
CA HIS A 17 13.16 -12.81 -4.01
C HIS A 17 11.70 -12.73 -4.43
N LEU A 18 11.35 -13.53 -5.44
CA LEU A 18 9.98 -13.59 -5.97
C LEU A 18 9.04 -14.13 -4.87
N ILE A 19 7.93 -13.42 -4.64
CA ILE A 19 6.89 -13.80 -3.67
C ILE A 19 5.47 -13.73 -4.25
N THR A 20 5.30 -13.39 -5.54
CA THR A 20 3.98 -13.37 -6.19
C THR A 20 3.20 -14.67 -5.96
N PRO A 21 3.80 -15.87 -6.14
CA PRO A 21 3.05 -17.12 -5.93
C PRO A 21 2.58 -17.31 -4.49
N GLU A 22 3.39 -16.95 -3.51
CA GLU A 22 3.06 -17.02 -2.09
C GLU A 22 1.95 -16.04 -1.71
N VAL A 23 2.01 -14.81 -2.24
CA VAL A 23 0.97 -13.78 -2.04
C VAL A 23 -0.37 -14.23 -2.65
N LEU A 24 -0.35 -14.74 -3.88
CA LEU A 24 -1.57 -15.21 -4.56
C LEU A 24 -2.17 -16.45 -3.91
N LYS A 25 -1.35 -17.33 -3.34
CA LYS A 25 -1.83 -18.52 -2.61
C LYS A 25 -2.41 -18.19 -1.23
N ALA A 26 -2.05 -17.04 -0.66
CA ALA A 26 -2.50 -16.64 0.67
C ALA A 26 -4.00 -16.32 0.69
N VAL A 27 -4.54 -15.80 -0.41
CA VAL A 27 -5.93 -15.37 -0.51
C VAL A 27 -6.75 -16.34 -1.37
N PRO A 28 -8.09 -16.41 -1.16
CA PRO A 28 -8.99 -17.11 -2.06
C PRO A 28 -8.99 -16.47 -3.47
N LYS A 29 -9.80 -17.02 -4.37
CA LYS A 29 -9.95 -16.49 -5.74
C LYS A 29 -10.17 -14.97 -5.72
N LEU A 30 -9.39 -14.25 -6.52
CA LEU A 30 -9.47 -12.81 -6.62
C LEU A 30 -10.81 -12.34 -7.21
N PRO A 31 -11.33 -11.18 -6.78
CA PRO A 31 -12.56 -10.59 -7.30
C PRO A 31 -12.40 -10.10 -8.74
N GLU A 32 -13.52 -9.89 -9.44
CA GLU A 32 -13.52 -9.30 -10.80
C GLU A 32 -12.95 -7.88 -10.81
N LYS A 33 -13.20 -7.09 -9.76
CA LYS A 33 -12.65 -5.75 -9.58
C LYS A 33 -12.29 -5.52 -8.12
N GLY A 34 -11.11 -4.95 -7.87
CA GLY A 34 -10.68 -4.67 -6.52
C GLY A 34 -9.28 -4.09 -6.43
N ILE A 35 -8.76 -4.06 -5.22
CA ILE A 35 -7.40 -3.64 -4.92
C ILE A 35 -6.81 -4.63 -3.91
N MET A 36 -5.61 -5.13 -4.21
CA MET A 36 -4.80 -5.90 -3.27
C MET A 36 -3.78 -4.99 -2.60
N ASN A 37 -3.74 -4.98 -1.28
CA ASN A 37 -2.63 -4.46 -0.51
C ASN A 37 -1.76 -5.62 -0.01
N VAL A 38 -0.44 -5.46 -0.14
CA VAL A 38 0.57 -6.41 0.36
C VAL A 38 1.46 -5.65 1.31
N PHE A 39 1.46 -6.03 2.59
CA PHE A 39 2.19 -5.34 3.64
C PHE A 39 3.17 -6.28 4.35
N CYS A 40 4.44 -5.93 4.38
CA CYS A 40 5.48 -6.68 5.10
C CYS A 40 5.60 -6.18 6.55
N LYS A 41 5.40 -7.07 7.53
CA LYS A 41 5.57 -6.77 8.96
C LYS A 41 7.06 -6.77 9.35
N ASN A 42 7.87 -5.93 8.72
CA ASN A 42 9.29 -5.82 9.00
C ASN A 42 9.81 -4.42 8.65
N THR A 43 10.81 -3.91 9.38
CA THR A 43 11.39 -2.57 9.17
C THR A 43 12.75 -2.57 8.49
N SER A 44 13.26 -3.75 8.12
CA SER A 44 14.60 -3.98 7.55
C SER A 44 14.57 -4.72 6.21
N THR A 45 13.38 -4.81 5.62
CA THR A 45 13.08 -5.53 4.38
C THR A 45 12.12 -4.67 3.57
N GLY A 46 12.28 -4.65 2.25
CA GLY A 46 11.42 -3.89 1.34
C GLY A 46 10.45 -4.78 0.57
N LEU A 47 9.52 -4.14 -0.14
CA LEU A 47 8.74 -4.74 -1.20
C LEU A 47 8.97 -3.97 -2.51
N ALA A 48 8.97 -4.67 -3.64
CA ALA A 48 9.11 -4.04 -4.95
C ALA A 48 8.33 -4.81 -6.02
N ILE A 49 7.92 -4.10 -7.08
CA ILE A 49 7.43 -4.71 -8.32
C ILE A 49 8.53 -4.54 -9.36
N LEU A 50 9.05 -5.66 -9.88
CA LEU A 50 10.19 -5.67 -10.80
C LEU A 50 9.97 -6.65 -11.96
N ASP A 51 10.85 -6.58 -12.95
CA ASP A 51 10.89 -7.49 -14.11
C ASP A 51 11.43 -8.87 -13.69
N SER A 52 10.58 -9.91 -13.72
CA SER A 52 10.97 -11.28 -13.34
C SER A 52 11.74 -12.05 -14.41
N GLU A 53 11.63 -11.67 -15.68
CA GLU A 53 12.37 -12.31 -16.76
C GLU A 53 13.82 -11.86 -16.80
N LYS A 54 14.10 -10.62 -16.35
CA LYS A 54 15.46 -10.05 -16.35
C LYS A 54 16.10 -10.06 -14.98
N THR A 55 16.61 -11.23 -14.57
CA THR A 55 17.31 -11.40 -13.28
C THR A 55 18.47 -10.42 -13.04
N GLU A 56 19.11 -9.90 -14.10
CA GLU A 56 20.17 -8.88 -13.98
C GLU A 56 19.65 -7.54 -13.46
N VAL A 57 18.40 -7.18 -13.77
CA VAL A 57 17.75 -5.96 -13.24
C VAL A 57 17.68 -6.05 -11.72
N LEU A 58 17.36 -7.21 -11.16
CA LEU A 58 17.29 -7.42 -9.71
C LEU A 58 18.63 -7.09 -9.04
N LYS A 59 19.74 -7.62 -9.58
CA LYS A 59 21.09 -7.38 -9.03
C LYS A 59 21.50 -5.91 -9.16
N VAL A 60 21.22 -5.30 -10.30
CA VAL A 60 21.58 -3.89 -10.56
C VAL A 60 20.80 -2.96 -9.64
N VAL A 61 19.48 -3.14 -9.53
CA VAL A 61 18.63 -2.34 -8.63
C VAL A 61 19.05 -2.54 -7.18
N TYR A 62 19.28 -3.79 -6.75
CA TYR A 62 19.69 -4.09 -5.38
C TYR A 62 21.04 -3.43 -5.05
N GLY A 63 22.01 -3.57 -5.94
CA GLY A 63 23.32 -2.97 -5.79
C GLY A 63 23.30 -1.43 -5.85
N ALA A 64 22.40 -0.85 -6.65
CA ALA A 64 22.24 0.60 -6.71
C ALA A 64 21.71 1.15 -5.38
N ILE A 65 20.68 0.53 -4.81
CA ILE A 65 20.12 0.90 -3.50
C ILE A 65 21.21 0.85 -2.42
N GLY A 66 21.96 -0.25 -2.33
CA GLY A 66 23.02 -0.38 -1.32
C GLY A 66 24.16 0.63 -1.47
N LYS A 67 24.42 1.13 -2.68
CA LYS A 67 25.43 2.17 -2.93
C LYS A 67 24.98 3.58 -2.55
N MET A 68 23.68 3.80 -2.33
CA MET A 68 23.16 5.11 -1.91
C MET A 68 23.53 5.43 -0.45
N LEU A 69 23.87 4.42 0.35
CA LEU A 69 24.15 4.57 1.76
C LEU A 69 25.65 4.64 2.05
N PRO A 70 26.09 5.56 2.93
CA PRO A 70 27.47 5.57 3.37
C PRO A 70 27.79 4.32 4.19
N THR A 71 29.05 3.89 4.17
CA THR A 71 29.52 2.83 5.07
C THR A 71 29.41 3.30 6.52
N MET A 72 28.44 2.78 7.27
CA MET A 72 28.25 3.13 8.68
C MET A 72 29.02 2.17 9.58
N VAL A 73 30.00 2.68 10.33
CA VAL A 73 30.75 1.90 11.32
C VAL A 73 29.88 1.67 12.56
N GLY A 74 29.78 0.42 13.02
CA GLY A 74 29.19 0.08 14.31
C GLY A 74 27.68 -0.16 14.36
N SER A 75 26.94 0.11 13.27
CA SER A 75 25.51 -0.23 13.19
C SER A 75 25.19 -1.08 11.98
N PHE A 76 25.23 -2.40 12.17
CA PHE A 76 25.06 -3.37 11.10
C PHE A 76 23.62 -3.49 10.58
N TYR A 77 22.62 -2.99 11.32
CA TYR A 77 21.21 -3.09 10.95
C TYR A 77 20.61 -1.78 10.42
N ILE A 78 21.19 -0.61 10.76
CA ILE A 78 20.67 0.69 10.30
C ILE A 78 20.64 0.79 8.76
N PRO A 79 21.67 0.36 8.01
CA PRO A 79 21.60 0.39 6.54
C PRO A 79 20.36 -0.32 6.00
N SER A 80 20.08 -1.53 6.48
CA SER A 80 18.90 -2.30 6.05
C SER A 80 17.57 -1.62 6.37
N ILE A 81 17.50 -0.82 7.44
CA ILE A 81 16.31 -0.03 7.76
C ILE A 81 16.16 1.12 6.76
N ILE A 82 17.25 1.81 6.41
CA ILE A 82 17.18 2.90 5.43
C ILE A 82 16.80 2.37 4.05
N GLU A 83 17.36 1.22 3.63
CA GLU A 83 17.00 0.56 2.36
C GLU A 83 15.52 0.15 2.32
N SER A 84 14.99 -0.34 3.45
CA SER A 84 13.56 -0.63 3.64
C SER A 84 12.69 0.62 3.57
N VAL A 85 13.14 1.76 4.11
CA VAL A 85 12.42 3.04 3.98
C VAL A 85 12.39 3.54 2.52
N ILE A 86 13.49 3.37 1.78
CA ILE A 86 13.58 3.77 0.37
C ILE A 86 12.62 2.95 -0.50
N THR A 87 12.57 1.64 -0.29
CA THR A 87 11.71 0.74 -1.08
C THR A 87 10.27 0.69 -0.59
N GLY A 88 10.07 0.92 0.71
CA GLY A 88 8.78 0.77 1.36
C GLY A 88 8.46 -0.68 1.72
N VAL A 89 7.50 -0.84 2.62
CA VAL A 89 7.04 -2.13 3.15
C VAL A 89 5.63 -2.50 2.68
N THR A 90 5.06 -1.71 1.77
CA THR A 90 3.69 -1.85 1.29
C THR A 90 3.64 -1.72 -0.22
N LEU A 91 2.82 -2.56 -0.85
CA LEU A 91 2.42 -2.43 -2.25
C LEU A 91 0.90 -2.41 -2.33
N THR A 92 0.37 -1.65 -3.28
CA THR A 92 -1.07 -1.59 -3.56
C THR A 92 -1.25 -1.82 -5.05
N ILE A 93 -1.94 -2.90 -5.41
CA ILE A 93 -1.98 -3.47 -6.76
C ILE A 93 -3.45 -3.58 -7.18
N PRO A 94 -3.84 -3.04 -8.34
CA PRO A 94 -5.20 -3.20 -8.84
C PRO A 94 -5.53 -4.65 -9.20
N ILE A 95 -6.80 -5.00 -9.10
CA ILE A 95 -7.35 -6.30 -9.51
C ILE A 95 -8.41 -6.05 -10.58
N THR A 96 -8.27 -6.71 -11.73
CA THR A 96 -9.17 -6.63 -12.87
C THR A 96 -9.34 -8.04 -13.46
N ASP A 97 -10.57 -8.44 -13.77
CA ASP A 97 -10.91 -9.74 -14.37
C ASP A 97 -10.38 -10.95 -13.57
N GLY A 98 -10.42 -10.87 -12.24
CA GLY A 98 -10.01 -11.97 -11.35
C GLY A 98 -8.49 -12.20 -11.29
N ARG A 99 -7.68 -11.23 -11.71
CA ARG A 99 -6.21 -11.28 -11.66
C ARG A 99 -5.63 -9.96 -11.18
N LEU A 100 -4.37 -9.99 -10.72
CA LEU A 100 -3.62 -8.77 -10.49
C LEU A 100 -3.42 -8.06 -11.84
N ASP A 101 -3.79 -6.78 -11.88
CA ASP A 101 -3.71 -5.95 -13.09
C ASP A 101 -2.30 -5.35 -13.19
N MET A 102 -1.35 -6.23 -13.44
CA MET A 102 0.07 -5.96 -13.66
C MET A 102 0.45 -6.45 -15.07
N SER A 103 1.55 -5.93 -15.63
CA SER A 103 2.06 -6.45 -16.90
C SER A 103 2.64 -7.86 -16.74
N GLU A 104 2.79 -8.60 -17.84
CA GLU A 104 3.29 -9.99 -17.83
C GLU A 104 4.72 -10.15 -17.27
N TYR A 105 5.47 -9.06 -17.24
CA TYR A 105 6.84 -9.03 -16.69
C TYR A 105 6.88 -8.55 -15.24
N GLN A 106 5.77 -8.02 -14.71
CA GLN A 106 5.72 -7.44 -13.37
C GLN A 106 5.40 -8.50 -12.33
N ASP A 107 6.31 -8.65 -11.38
CA ASP A 107 6.15 -9.56 -10.25
C ASP A 107 6.48 -8.88 -8.93
N ILE A 108 5.91 -9.42 -7.85
CA ILE A 108 6.08 -8.96 -6.48
C ILE A 108 7.34 -9.62 -5.90
N PHE A 109 8.27 -8.79 -5.46
CA PHE A 109 9.51 -9.22 -4.80
C PHE A 109 9.57 -8.72 -3.36
N ILE A 110 10.12 -9.56 -2.50
CA ILE A 110 10.61 -9.15 -1.17
C ILE A 110 12.09 -8.80 -1.29
N ALA A 111 12.48 -7.64 -0.77
CA ALA A 111 13.84 -7.13 -0.80
C ALA A 111 14.49 -7.35 0.57
N GLU A 112 15.31 -8.38 0.69
CA GLU A 112 16.03 -8.71 1.92
C GLU A 112 17.36 -7.98 1.93
N TYR A 113 17.53 -7.03 2.84
CA TYR A 113 18.76 -6.23 2.97
C TYR A 113 19.70 -6.75 4.05
N HIS A 114 19.10 -7.29 5.11
CA HIS A 114 19.84 -7.74 6.27
C HIS A 114 20.52 -9.10 6.02
N LYS A 115 21.77 -9.27 6.49
CA LYS A 115 22.51 -10.53 6.35
C LYS A 115 21.89 -11.67 7.18
N THR A 116 21.36 -11.34 8.35
CA THR A 116 20.67 -12.32 9.20
C THR A 116 19.30 -12.65 8.64
N ARG A 117 19.03 -13.96 8.56
CA ARG A 117 17.85 -14.56 7.97
C ARG A 117 16.74 -14.71 9.01
N TYR A 118 15.66 -13.94 8.86
CA TYR A 118 14.46 -14.03 9.70
C TYR A 118 13.24 -14.34 8.86
N LEU A 119 12.33 -15.16 9.38
CA LEU A 119 11.00 -15.36 8.78
C LEU A 119 10.30 -14.01 8.64
N LYS A 120 9.64 -13.81 7.51
CA LYS A 120 8.87 -12.58 7.24
C LYS A 120 7.40 -12.90 7.18
N THR A 121 6.61 -12.10 7.87
CA THR A 121 5.14 -12.17 7.80
C THR A 121 4.67 -11.08 6.85
N ILE A 122 3.91 -11.48 5.85
CA ILE A 122 3.24 -10.59 4.91
C ILE A 122 1.74 -10.68 5.16
N VAL A 123 1.09 -9.52 5.28
CA VAL A 123 -0.37 -9.40 5.29
C VAL A 123 -0.82 -9.08 3.87
N VAL A 124 -1.72 -9.89 3.34
CA VAL A 124 -2.36 -9.67 2.04
C VAL A 124 -3.81 -9.30 2.31
N THR A 125 -4.20 -8.10 1.91
CA THR A 125 -5.57 -7.59 2.08
C THR A 125 -6.18 -7.30 0.73
N VAL A 126 -7.30 -7.93 0.40
CA VAL A 126 -8.06 -7.69 -0.82
C VAL A 126 -9.32 -6.90 -0.48
N TYR A 127 -9.45 -5.74 -1.11
CA TYR A 127 -10.62 -4.88 -1.06
C TYR A 127 -11.40 -5.05 -2.36
N SER A 128 -12.70 -5.31 -2.27
CA SER A 128 -13.59 -5.36 -3.43
C SER A 128 -14.97 -4.84 -3.09
N GLU A 129 -15.73 -4.46 -4.12
CA GLU A 129 -17.18 -4.32 -3.96
C GLU A 129 -17.80 -5.69 -3.70
N ASP A 130 -18.83 -5.75 -2.86
CA ASP A 130 -19.67 -6.94 -2.78
C ASP A 130 -20.51 -6.99 -4.05
N SER A 131 -20.40 -8.07 -4.83
CA SER A 131 -21.28 -8.30 -5.99
C SER A 131 -22.72 -8.64 -5.59
N THR A 132 -22.99 -8.74 -4.28
CA THR A 132 -24.31 -8.92 -3.70
C THR A 132 -24.65 -7.73 -2.80
N ASP A 133 -25.70 -7.01 -3.19
CA ASP A 133 -26.40 -5.90 -2.53
C ASP A 133 -25.90 -4.45 -2.72
N ASN A 134 -26.80 -3.62 -3.27
CA ASN A 134 -26.96 -2.16 -3.12
C ASN A 134 -26.56 -1.19 -4.24
N THR A 135 -26.48 -1.58 -5.51
CA THR A 135 -26.41 -0.56 -6.58
C THR A 135 -27.66 0.34 -6.62
N GLU A 136 -28.85 -0.20 -6.33
CA GLU A 136 -30.09 0.58 -6.26
C GLU A 136 -30.21 1.39 -4.95
N LYS A 137 -29.93 0.79 -3.78
CA LYS A 137 -30.00 1.52 -2.49
C LYS A 137 -28.91 2.60 -2.33
N ALA A 138 -27.72 2.40 -2.90
CA ALA A 138 -26.65 3.40 -2.85
C ALA A 138 -26.98 4.62 -3.73
N GLN A 139 -27.60 4.42 -4.90
CA GLN A 139 -28.07 5.52 -5.75
C GLN A 139 -29.20 6.33 -5.10
N GLU A 140 -30.13 5.66 -4.39
CA GLU A 140 -31.23 6.31 -3.67
C GLU A 140 -30.76 7.09 -2.43
N ASN A 141 -29.81 6.55 -1.67
CA ASN A 141 -29.18 7.24 -0.55
C ASN A 141 -28.36 8.46 -0.98
N CYS A 142 -27.68 8.40 -2.13
CA CYS A 142 -26.88 9.51 -2.66
C CYS A 142 -27.77 10.69 -3.11
N LYS A 143 -28.90 10.40 -3.77
CA LYS A 143 -29.92 11.40 -4.13
C LYS A 143 -30.50 12.10 -2.89
N THR A 144 -30.77 11.34 -1.83
CA THR A 144 -31.35 11.86 -0.59
C THR A 144 -30.36 12.75 0.19
N ASN A 145 -29.07 12.40 0.18
CA ASN A 145 -28.02 13.19 0.83
C ASN A 145 -27.70 14.51 0.13
N ILE A 146 -27.75 14.57 -1.21
CA ILE A 146 -27.51 15.82 -1.94
C ILE A 146 -28.61 16.85 -1.63
N VAL A 147 -29.89 16.45 -1.61
CA VAL A 147 -31.00 17.35 -1.30
C VAL A 147 -30.91 17.89 0.12
N SER A 148 -30.53 17.04 1.09
CA SER A 148 -30.36 17.47 2.49
C SER A 148 -29.16 18.40 2.67
N LEU A 149 -28.06 18.17 1.93
CA LEU A 149 -26.89 19.06 1.91
C LEU A 149 -27.24 20.43 1.34
N TRP A 150 -27.98 20.50 0.23
CA TRP A 150 -28.41 21.77 -0.36
C TRP A 150 -29.33 22.56 0.57
N LYS A 151 -30.21 21.87 1.31
CA LYS A 151 -31.07 22.50 2.32
C LYS A 151 -30.23 23.09 3.46
N ARG A 152 -29.27 22.33 4.00
CA ARG A 152 -28.34 22.81 5.04
C ARG A 152 -27.45 23.95 4.57
N LEU A 153 -26.95 23.91 3.34
CA LEU A 153 -26.11 24.95 2.76
C LEU A 153 -26.91 26.26 2.59
N LYS A 154 -28.16 26.16 2.12
CA LYS A 154 -29.07 27.30 1.99
C LYS A 154 -29.39 27.93 3.35
N ASP A 155 -29.65 27.11 4.36
CA ASP A 155 -29.87 27.56 5.74
C ASP A 155 -28.61 28.19 6.36
N TYR A 156 -27.41 27.79 5.94
CA TYR A 156 -26.15 28.39 6.39
C TYR A 156 -25.87 29.74 5.72
N LEU A 157 -26.10 29.84 4.41
CA LEU A 157 -25.86 31.06 3.63
C LEU A 157 -26.85 32.19 3.94
N LEU A 158 -28.07 31.84 4.38
CA LEU A 158 -29.13 32.80 4.70
C LEU A 158 -29.16 33.25 6.17
N ARG A 159 -28.24 32.75 7.02
CA ARG A 159 -28.12 33.26 8.39
C ARG A 159 -27.57 34.68 8.39
N PRO A 160 -28.21 35.63 9.11
CA PRO A 160 -27.58 36.90 9.42
C PRO A 160 -26.25 36.62 10.11
N ARG A 161 -25.14 37.11 9.53
CA ARG A 161 -23.84 37.00 10.19
C ARG A 161 -23.81 38.06 11.29
N ASP A 162 -23.73 37.61 12.54
CA ASP A 162 -23.34 38.48 13.64
C ASP A 162 -21.90 38.95 13.38
N ILE A 163 -21.77 40.22 13.01
CA ILE A 163 -20.48 40.88 12.84
C ILE A 163 -19.93 41.07 14.26
N LEU A 164 -18.90 40.30 14.63
CA LEU A 164 -18.14 40.56 15.86
C LEU A 164 -17.43 41.93 15.73
N PRO A 165 -17.39 42.74 16.80
CA PRO A 165 -16.71 44.03 16.77
C PRO A 165 -15.20 43.81 16.59
N THR A 166 -14.63 44.52 15.62
CA THR A 166 -13.18 44.57 15.34
C THR A 166 -12.41 45.08 16.56
N GLY A 167 -11.84 44.16 17.33
CA GLY A 167 -10.85 44.45 18.36
C GLY A 167 -9.45 44.54 17.76
N GLN A 168 -8.77 45.67 18.00
CA GLN A 168 -7.39 45.92 17.58
C GLN A 168 -6.43 44.90 18.20
N VAL A 169 -5.63 44.23 17.37
CA VAL A 169 -4.48 43.44 17.82
C VAL A 169 -3.25 44.35 17.80
N GLN A 170 -2.73 44.66 18.98
CA GLN A 170 -1.46 45.35 19.17
C GLN A 170 -0.36 44.27 19.28
N LEU A 171 0.62 44.29 18.38
CA LEU A 171 1.77 43.39 18.39
C LEU A 171 2.77 43.82 19.47
N ALA A 172 3.25 42.86 20.25
CA ALA A 172 4.44 42.94 21.10
C ALA A 172 5.49 41.96 20.57
#